data_AF-A0A7C3AA85-F1
#
_entry.id   AF-A0A7C3AA85-F1
#
_cell.length_a   1.000
_cell.length_b   1.000
_cell.length_c   1.000
_cell.angle_alpha   90.00
_cell.angle_beta   90.00
_cell.angle_gamma   90.00
#
_symmetry.space_group_name_H-M   'P 1'
#
loop_
_entity.id
_entity.type
_entity.pdbx_description
1 polymer ?
#
loop_
_entity_poly.entity_id
_entity_poly.type
_entity_poly.pdbx_seq_one_letter_code
_entity_poly.pdbx_strand_id
1 'polypeptide(L)'
;MKDNFHLPARPTLDAFYERFGRRPARLFRAPGRINLRGMHVDTHGGFLNLMTHQREVTLAVAPTGTSKSILANAHPDFAEVTFDLAEEWSDMAGRGWWDAIASPEVAGRARARRSAPETAWSNYCIGAALRVAHIKNGLPAGGLL
;
A
#
# COMPACT_ATOMS: atom_id res chain seq x y z
N MET A 1 7.07 -24.09 -26.63
CA MET A 1 7.13 -23.87 -25.17
C MET A 1 6.03 -22.88 -24.87
N LYS A 2 4.93 -23.29 -24.23
CA LYS A 2 3.84 -22.36 -23.90
C LYS A 2 4.25 -21.65 -22.62
N ASP A 3 4.54 -20.37 -22.74
CA ASP A 3 4.88 -19.51 -21.61
C ASP A 3 3.67 -19.41 -20.68
N ASN A 4 3.61 -20.31 -19.70
CA ASN A 4 2.74 -20.16 -18.53
C ASN A 4 3.35 -19.07 -17.64
N PHE A 5 3.34 -17.83 -18.11
CA PHE A 5 3.37 -16.68 -17.20
C PHE A 5 2.08 -16.77 -16.39
N HIS A 6 2.15 -17.35 -15.19
CA HIS A 6 1.09 -17.22 -14.20
C HIS A 6 0.87 -15.73 -14.00
N LEU A 7 -0.19 -15.19 -14.60
CA LEU A 7 -0.60 -13.81 -14.38
C LEU A 7 -1.03 -13.72 -12.91
N PRO A 8 -0.24 -13.10 -12.02
CA PRO A 8 -0.56 -13.05 -10.58
C PRO A 8 -1.87 -12.30 -10.32
N ALA A 9 -2.31 -11.53 -11.33
CA ALA A 9 -3.62 -10.90 -11.48
C ALA A 9 -4.80 -11.80 -11.11
N ARG A 10 -4.82 -13.06 -11.56
CA ARG A 10 -6.00 -13.92 -11.42
C ARG A 10 -6.20 -14.39 -9.98
N PRO A 11 -5.19 -14.96 -9.29
CA PRO A 11 -5.30 -15.26 -7.86
C PRO A 11 -5.74 -14.06 -7.00
N THR A 12 -5.27 -12.85 -7.31
CA THR A 12 -5.65 -11.65 -6.55
C THR A 12 -7.12 -11.28 -6.75
N LEU A 13 -7.63 -11.33 -7.99
CA LEU A 13 -9.06 -11.11 -8.23
C LEU A 13 -9.93 -12.19 -7.60
N ASP A 14 -9.50 -13.45 -7.66
CA ASP A 14 -10.24 -14.57 -7.07
C ASP A 14 -10.34 -14.41 -5.55
N ALA A 15 -9.22 -14.12 -4.86
CA ALA A 15 -9.21 -13.83 -3.42
C ALA A 15 -10.05 -12.59 -3.07
N PHE A 16 -10.00 -11.54 -3.90
CA PHE A 16 -10.83 -10.34 -3.72
C PHE A 16 -12.33 -10.69 -3.83
N TYR A 17 -12.73 -11.49 -4.82
CA TYR A 17 -14.13 -11.89 -5.00
C TYR A 17 -14.62 -12.84 -3.93
N GLU A 18 -13.76 -13.73 -3.42
CA GLU A 18 -14.08 -14.59 -2.29
C GLU A 18 -14.34 -13.75 -1.03
N ARG A 19 -13.50 -12.74 -0.77
CA ARG A 19 -13.60 -11.91 0.45
C ARG A 19 -14.70 -10.83 0.38
N PHE A 20 -14.87 -10.17 -0.76
CA PHE A 20 -15.69 -8.96 -0.91
C PHE A 20 -16.85 -9.10 -1.91
N GLY A 21 -17.01 -10.27 -2.51
CA GLY A 21 -18.01 -10.53 -3.53
C GLY A 21 -17.64 -10.00 -4.91
N ARG A 22 -18.33 -10.50 -5.95
CA ARG A 22 -18.11 -10.08 -7.33
C ARG A 22 -18.61 -8.66 -7.56
N ARG A 23 -17.68 -7.77 -7.93
CA ARG A 23 -17.97 -6.36 -8.27
C ARG A 23 -16.92 -5.78 -9.21
N PRO A 24 -17.16 -4.63 -9.85
CA PRO A 24 -16.13 -3.94 -10.62
C PRO A 24 -14.95 -3.59 -9.72
N ALA A 25 -13.79 -4.19 -10.00
CA ALA A 25 -12.55 -3.97 -9.28
C ALA A 25 -11.46 -3.56 -10.28
N ARG A 26 -10.57 -2.67 -9.86
CA ARG A 26 -9.37 -2.28 -10.60
C ARG A 26 -8.19 -3.05 -10.08
N LEU A 27 -7.38 -3.60 -11.00
CA LEU A 27 -6.16 -4.31 -10.65
C LEU A 27 -4.95 -3.42 -10.87
N PHE A 28 -4.12 -3.28 -9.84
CA PHE A 28 -2.83 -2.62 -9.87
C PHE A 28 -1.71 -3.64 -9.67
N ARG A 29 -0.55 -3.39 -10.28
CA ARG A 29 0.62 -4.27 -10.26
C ARG A 29 1.88 -3.44 -10.06
N ALA A 30 2.76 -3.91 -9.19
CA ALA A 30 4.07 -3.32 -8.95
C ALA A 30 5.14 -4.42 -8.89
N PRO A 31 6.04 -4.54 -9.90
CA PRO A 31 7.09 -5.54 -9.87
C PRO A 31 8.13 -5.22 -8.79
N GLY A 32 8.66 -6.26 -8.16
CA GLY A 32 9.84 -6.13 -7.31
C GLY A 32 11.10 -5.87 -8.14
N ARG A 33 12.15 -5.43 -7.46
CA ARG A 33 13.41 -5.01 -8.06
C ARG A 33 14.60 -5.65 -7.36
N ILE A 34 15.64 -5.96 -8.14
CA ILE A 34 16.97 -6.28 -7.67
C ILE A 34 17.93 -5.11 -7.95
N ASN A 35 18.90 -4.93 -7.07
CA ASN A 35 20.01 -4.01 -7.28
C ASN A 35 21.22 -4.81 -7.78
N LEU A 36 21.64 -4.58 -9.02
CA LEU A 36 22.77 -5.27 -9.62
C LEU A 36 24.10 -4.67 -9.17
N ARG A 37 24.15 -3.34 -9.00
CA ARG A 37 25.32 -2.59 -8.51
C ARG A 37 24.91 -1.21 -7.96
N GLY A 38 25.71 -0.74 -7.01
CA GLY A 38 25.52 0.54 -6.34
C GLY A 38 24.67 0.41 -5.09
N MET A 39 25.10 -0.39 -4.11
CA MET A 39 24.42 -0.37 -2.81
C MET A 39 24.80 0.90 -2.05
N HIS A 40 23.81 1.60 -1.50
CA HIS A 40 23.96 2.80 -0.66
C HIS A 40 24.64 4.02 -1.33
N VAL A 41 24.70 4.06 -2.67
CA VAL A 41 25.25 5.20 -3.41
C VAL A 41 24.19 6.25 -3.78
N ASP A 42 22.91 5.87 -3.74
CA ASP A 42 21.76 6.70 -4.10
C ASP A 42 21.59 7.90 -3.18
N THR A 43 21.86 7.73 -1.89
CA THR A 43 21.79 8.83 -0.91
C THR A 43 22.89 9.88 -1.08
N HIS A 44 23.87 9.63 -1.95
CA HIS A 44 25.01 10.51 -2.22
C HIS A 44 25.07 10.95 -3.70
N GLY A 45 23.98 10.79 -4.45
CA GLY A 45 23.89 11.20 -5.86
C GLY A 45 24.52 10.21 -6.86
N GLY A 46 24.88 9.00 -6.43
CA GLY A 46 25.36 7.94 -7.31
C GLY A 46 24.22 7.27 -8.09
N PHE A 47 24.57 6.69 -9.23
CA PHE A 47 23.61 5.94 -10.07
C PHE A 47 23.41 4.52 -9.54
N LEU A 48 22.16 4.06 -9.58
CA LEU A 48 21.78 2.68 -9.28
C LEU A 48 21.60 1.89 -10.58
N ASN A 49 22.07 0.65 -10.59
CA ASN A 49 21.74 -0.29 -11.66
C ASN A 49 20.65 -1.25 -11.17
N LEU A 50 19.39 -0.90 -11.41
CA LEU A 50 18.21 -1.66 -10.98
C LEU A 50 17.63 -2.48 -12.14
N MET A 51 17.12 -3.66 -11.80
CA MET A 51 16.36 -4.50 -12.72
C MET A 51 15.10 -5.01 -12.04
N THR A 52 13.96 -4.98 -12.74
CA THR A 52 12.73 -5.61 -12.26
C THR A 52 12.79 -7.13 -12.48
N HIS A 53 12.09 -7.87 -11.63
CA HIS A 53 11.94 -9.33 -11.78
C HIS A 53 10.46 -9.73 -11.74
N GLN A 54 10.18 -11.00 -12.02
CA GLN A 54 8.82 -11.53 -12.16
C GLN A 54 7.99 -11.57 -10.87
N ARG A 55 8.59 -11.48 -9.68
CA ARG A 55 7.81 -11.35 -8.44
C ARG A 55 7.27 -9.93 -8.33
N GLU A 56 6.01 -9.80 -7.94
CA GLU A 56 5.30 -8.52 -7.89
C GLU A 56 4.32 -8.49 -6.72
N VAL A 57 3.89 -7.27 -6.39
CA VAL A 57 2.70 -7.03 -5.58
C VAL A 57 1.54 -6.72 -6.51
N THR A 58 0.44 -7.44 -6.33
CA THR A 58 -0.85 -7.21 -7.00
C THR A 58 -1.86 -6.67 -5.99
N LEU A 59 -2.69 -5.73 -6.41
CA LEU A 59 -3.75 -5.17 -5.58
C LEU A 59 -5.04 -5.03 -6.41
N ALA A 60 -6.09 -5.74 -6.00
CA ALA A 60 -7.44 -5.52 -6.52
C ALA A 60 -8.15 -4.51 -5.62
N VAL A 61 -8.76 -3.48 -6.22
CA VAL A 61 -9.33 -2.35 -5.49
C VAL A 61 -10.74 -2.03 -5.96
N ALA A 62 -11.66 -1.81 -5.02
CA ALA A 62 -12.98 -1.25 -5.33
C ALA A 62 -13.42 -0.19 -4.30
N PRO A 63 -14.29 0.77 -4.65
CA PRO A 63 -14.88 1.67 -3.67
C PRO A 63 -15.72 0.90 -2.65
N THR A 64 -15.63 1.28 -1.37
CA THR A 64 -16.45 0.68 -0.30
C THR A 64 -17.87 1.25 -0.30
N GLY A 65 -18.03 2.48 -0.76
CA GLY A 65 -19.27 3.27 -0.60
C GLY A 65 -19.40 3.92 0.78
N THR A 66 -18.40 3.79 1.66
CA THR A 66 -18.31 4.42 2.99
C THR A 66 -17.00 5.21 3.10
N SER A 67 -16.67 5.79 4.26
CA SER A 67 -15.35 6.40 4.50
C SER A 67 -14.26 5.39 4.87
N LYS A 68 -14.67 4.23 5.39
CA LYS A 68 -13.75 3.20 5.89
C LYS A 68 -13.17 2.41 4.73
N SER A 69 -11.85 2.22 4.76
CA SER A 69 -11.10 1.35 3.87
C SER A 69 -10.76 0.04 4.58
N ILE A 70 -10.73 -1.07 3.84
CA ILE A 70 -10.41 -2.40 4.36
C ILE A 70 -9.23 -2.92 3.54
N LEU A 71 -8.13 -3.28 4.21
CA LEU A 71 -6.96 -3.89 3.61
C LEU A 71 -6.94 -5.37 3.97
N ALA A 72 -7.15 -6.24 2.99
CA ALA A 72 -7.05 -7.69 3.14
C ALA A 72 -5.82 -8.22 2.39
N ASN A 73 -5.17 -9.23 2.96
CA ASN A 73 -4.04 -9.90 2.32
C ASN A 73 -4.45 -11.32 1.90
N ALA A 74 -3.91 -11.79 0.77
CA ALA A 74 -4.14 -13.17 0.34
C ALA A 74 -3.39 -14.21 1.20
N HIS A 75 -2.36 -13.79 1.94
CA HIS A 75 -1.61 -14.65 2.83
C HIS A 75 -2.17 -14.56 4.27
N PRO A 76 -2.51 -15.69 4.91
CA PRO A 76 -3.25 -15.70 6.18
C PRO A 76 -2.51 -15.09 7.38
N ASP A 77 -1.17 -15.07 7.35
CA ASP A 77 -0.35 -14.47 8.42
C ASP A 77 -0.50 -12.94 8.52
N PHE A 78 -1.09 -12.29 7.51
CA PHE A 78 -1.31 -10.85 7.47
C PHE A 78 -2.78 -10.55 7.70
N ALA A 79 -3.11 -10.19 8.94
CA ALA A 79 -4.46 -9.87 9.36
C ALA A 79 -5.03 -8.67 8.60
N GLU A 80 -6.36 -8.68 8.43
CA GLU A 80 -7.12 -7.60 7.83
C GLU A 80 -7.05 -6.33 8.69
N VAL A 81 -6.92 -5.18 8.03
CA VAL A 81 -6.88 -3.87 8.70
C VAL A 81 -7.95 -2.96 8.13
N THR A 82 -8.83 -2.46 8.99
CA THR A 82 -9.77 -1.39 8.65
C THR A 82 -9.23 -0.05 9.14
N PHE A 83 -9.31 0.99 8.31
CA PHE A 83 -8.90 2.34 8.67
C PHE A 83 -9.75 3.40 7.97
N ASP A 84 -9.72 4.63 8.48
CA ASP A 84 -10.29 5.80 7.83
C ASP A 84 -9.17 6.75 7.44
N LEU A 85 -9.06 7.06 6.14
CA LEU A 85 -7.98 7.91 5.66
C LEU A 85 -8.12 9.35 6.20
N ALA A 86 -9.33 9.81 6.50
CA ALA A 86 -9.53 11.13 7.08
C ALA A 86 -8.99 11.20 8.52
N GLU A 87 -9.19 10.14 9.30
CA GLU A 87 -8.63 10.02 10.66
C GLU A 87 -7.10 9.94 10.63
N GLU A 88 -6.52 9.23 9.65
CA GLU A 88 -5.06 9.17 9.50
C GLU A 88 -4.45 10.52 9.07
N TRP A 89 -5.20 11.30 8.27
CA TRP A 89 -4.77 12.56 7.65
C TRP A 89 -4.91 13.78 8.55
N SER A 90 -5.79 13.75 9.55
CA SER A 90 -6.15 14.91 10.38
C SER A 90 -4.92 15.65 10.95
N ASP A 91 -3.93 14.91 11.44
CA ASP A 91 -2.69 15.46 12.03
C ASP A 91 -1.66 15.94 10.99
N MET A 92 -1.90 15.66 9.71
CA MET A 92 -1.02 16.00 8.59
C MET A 92 -1.49 17.23 7.81
N ALA A 93 -2.76 17.62 7.95
CA ALA A 93 -3.36 18.69 7.16
C ALA A 93 -2.62 20.03 7.36
N GLY A 94 -2.25 20.67 6.25
CA GLY A 94 -1.57 21.98 6.25
C GLY A 94 -0.10 21.96 6.65
N ARG A 95 0.48 20.80 6.99
CA ARG A 95 1.90 20.66 7.33
C ARG A 95 2.73 20.20 6.14
N GLY A 96 4.03 20.52 6.12
CA GLY A 96 4.98 19.93 5.18
C GLY A 96 5.11 18.42 5.39
N TRP A 97 5.36 17.65 4.32
CA TRP A 97 5.40 16.17 4.38
C TRP A 97 6.29 15.63 5.49
N TRP A 98 7.51 16.16 5.62
CA TRP A 98 8.49 15.68 6.58
C TRP A 98 8.08 15.95 8.02
N ASP A 99 7.55 17.15 8.30
CA ASP A 99 7.05 17.49 9.64
C ASP A 99 5.80 16.68 10.00
N ALA A 100 4.93 16.45 9.02
CA ALA A 100 3.70 15.68 9.19
C ALA A 100 3.98 14.20 9.49
N ILE A 101 4.81 13.54 8.69
CA ILE A 101 5.07 12.10 8.85
C ILE A 101 5.95 11.80 10.08
N ALA A 102 6.75 12.77 10.52
CA ALA A 102 7.59 12.67 11.71
C ALA A 102 6.84 13.07 13.00
N SER A 103 5.61 13.56 12.92
CA SER A 103 4.86 13.98 14.11
C SER A 103 4.68 12.81 15.10
N PRO A 104 4.71 13.07 16.42
CA PRO A 104 4.49 12.03 17.41
C PRO A 104 3.18 11.26 17.20
N GLU A 105 2.13 11.93 16.73
CA GLU A 105 0.80 11.36 16.50
C GLU A 105 0.82 10.36 15.33
N VAL A 106 1.34 10.78 14.18
CA VAL A 106 1.40 9.94 12.97
C VAL A 106 2.40 8.79 13.16
N ALA A 107 3.59 9.09 13.70
CA ALA A 107 4.58 8.07 14.01
C ALA A 107 4.09 7.11 15.11
N GLY A 108 3.29 7.60 16.06
CA GLY A 108 2.64 6.81 17.11
C GLY A 108 1.68 5.77 16.54
N ARG A 109 0.79 6.16 15.62
CA ARG A 109 -0.12 5.22 14.92
C ARG A 109 0.65 4.15 14.17
N ALA A 110 1.69 4.53 13.42
CA ALA A 110 2.52 3.57 12.68
C ALA A 110 3.25 2.58 13.61
N ARG A 111 3.79 3.07 14.74
CA ARG A 111 4.43 2.23 15.76
C ARG A 111 3.45 1.27 16.43
N ALA A 112 2.24 1.72 16.75
CA ALA A 112 1.20 0.89 17.35
C ALA A 112 0.79 -0.27 16.43
N ARG A 113 0.67 -0.03 15.11
CA ARG A 113 0.48 -1.12 14.13
C ARG A 113 1.69 -2.05 14.05
N ARG A 114 2.90 -1.50 14.14
CA ARG A 114 4.15 -2.27 14.06
C ARG A 114 4.34 -3.23 15.25
N SER A 115 3.78 -2.94 16.42
CA SER A 115 3.85 -3.85 17.57
C SER A 115 3.03 -5.14 17.39
N ALA A 116 2.17 -5.22 16.38
CA ALA A 116 1.40 -6.40 16.00
C ALA A 116 1.86 -6.89 14.60
N PRO A 117 2.74 -7.90 14.51
CA PRO A 117 3.33 -8.35 13.23
C PRO A 117 2.31 -8.61 12.12
N GLU A 118 1.15 -9.15 12.48
CA GLU A 118 0.04 -9.49 11.60
C GLU A 118 -0.63 -8.26 10.96
N THR A 119 -0.53 -7.06 11.56
CA THR A 119 -1.09 -5.81 11.01
C THR A 119 -0.02 -4.81 10.55
N ALA A 120 1.25 -5.01 10.92
CA ALA A 120 2.35 -4.10 10.64
C ALA A 120 2.52 -3.78 9.15
N TRP A 121 2.16 -4.74 8.28
CA TRP A 121 2.20 -4.60 6.82
C TRP A 121 1.30 -3.47 6.29
N SER A 122 0.18 -3.17 6.98
CA SER A 122 -0.78 -2.15 6.56
C SER A 122 -0.17 -0.74 6.50
N ASN A 123 0.90 -0.49 7.26
CA ASN A 123 1.62 0.78 7.23
C ASN A 123 2.14 1.15 5.83
N TYR A 124 2.51 0.17 5.00
CA TYR A 124 2.94 0.43 3.62
C TYR A 124 1.81 1.00 2.77
N CYS A 125 0.60 0.43 2.88
CA CYS A 125 -0.58 0.88 2.15
C CYS A 125 -1.08 2.24 2.66
N ILE A 126 -1.19 2.40 3.99
CA ILE A 126 -1.65 3.64 4.62
C ILE A 126 -0.67 4.78 4.34
N GLY A 127 0.65 4.54 4.46
CA GLY A 127 1.68 5.54 4.14
C GLY A 127 1.64 5.98 2.68
N ALA A 128 1.41 5.06 1.74
CA ALA A 128 1.22 5.40 0.33
C ALA A 128 -0.05 6.25 0.11
N ALA A 129 -1.16 5.90 0.74
CA ALA A 129 -2.41 6.67 0.67
C ALA A 129 -2.24 8.09 1.23
N LEU A 130 -1.57 8.23 2.38
CA LEU A 130 -1.23 9.53 2.97
C LEU A 130 -0.31 10.35 2.06
N ARG A 131 0.67 9.72 1.40
CA ARG A 131 1.55 10.42 0.45
C ARG A 131 0.78 10.95 -0.75
N VAL A 132 -0.15 10.15 -1.29
CA VAL A 132 -1.02 10.58 -2.39
C VAL A 132 -1.93 11.74 -1.95
N ALA A 133 -2.57 11.63 -0.79
CA ALA A 133 -3.40 12.69 -0.23
C ALA A 133 -2.61 14.00 -0.04
N HIS A 134 -1.36 13.89 0.44
CA HIS A 134 -0.46 15.03 0.59
C HIS A 134 -0.11 15.69 -0.74
N ILE A 135 0.28 14.91 -1.75
CA ILE A 135 0.60 15.45 -3.09
C ILE A 135 -0.62 16.11 -3.74
N LYS A 136 -1.81 15.56 -3.50
CA LYS A 136 -3.07 16.10 -4.02
C LYS A 136 -3.63 17.25 -3.17
N ASN A 137 -3.04 17.53 -2.02
CA ASN A 137 -3.54 18.46 -1.02
C ASN A 137 -5.03 18.24 -0.69
N GLY A 138 -5.41 16.98 -0.53
CA GLY A 138 -6.81 16.61 -0.33
C GLY A 138 -7.04 15.11 -0.25
N LEU A 139 -8.19 14.73 0.32
CA LEU A 139 -8.59 13.34 0.49
C LEU A 139 -9.37 12.82 -0.73
N PRO A 140 -9.22 11.55 -1.10
CA PRO A 140 -10.09 10.91 -2.08
C PRO A 140 -11.53 10.81 -1.55
N ALA A 141 -12.48 10.66 -2.48
CA ALA A 141 -13.87 10.42 -2.13
C ALA A 141 -14.06 8.96 -1.65
N GLY A 142 -14.25 8.79 -0.34
CA GLY A 142 -14.60 7.51 0.29
C GLY A 142 -13.44 6.54 0.46
N GLY A 143 -13.77 5.37 1.01
CA GLY A 143 -12.85 4.29 1.32
C GLY A 143 -12.74 3.25 0.20
N LEU A 144 -11.73 2.40 0.34
CA LEU A 144 -11.37 1.36 -0.63
C LEU A 144 -11.36 -0.03 0.02
N LEU A 145 -11.82 -1.04 -0.72
CA LEU A 145 -11.62 -2.47 -0.47
C LEU A 145 -10.39 -2.93 -1.24
#